data_AF-A0A1F3VRB1-F1
#
_entry.id   AF-A0A1F3VRB1-F1
#
_cell.length_a   1.000
_cell.length_b   1.000
_cell.length_c   1.000
_cell.angle_alpha   90.00
_cell.angle_beta   90.00
_cell.angle_gamma   90.00
#
_symmetry.space_group_name_H-M   'P 1'
#
loop_
_entity.id
_entity.type
_entity.pdbx_description
1 polymer ?
#
loop_
_entity_poly.entity_id
_entity_poly.type
_entity_poly.pdbx_seq_one_letter_code
_entity_poly.pdbx_strand_id
1 'polypeptide(L)'
;MTFFLKLIFLFFTYIMAPCAITAEESSAISEQDWRSSVIRDPSLSAKCKRMIDERNEKIRYKQKIQSLIIRNTELEKETPTQKESIKKQLRDNHEKLKREKELNLLKIRVLTENIIKKGCPSIDF
;
A
#
# COMPACT_ATOMS: atom_id res chain seq x y z
N MET A 1 8.87 -34.20 39.02
CA MET A 1 9.13 -33.15 38.00
C MET A 1 9.56 -33.73 36.64
N THR A 2 8.87 -34.76 36.13
CA THR A 2 9.24 -35.41 34.84
C THR A 2 8.12 -35.40 33.80
N PHE A 3 6.89 -35.04 34.19
CA PHE A 3 5.74 -34.96 33.30
C PHE A 3 5.62 -33.62 32.56
N PHE A 4 5.94 -32.50 33.22
CA PHE A 4 5.88 -31.17 32.61
C PHE A 4 6.90 -30.97 31.48
N LEU A 5 8.08 -31.58 31.59
CA LEU A 5 9.13 -31.48 30.57
C LEU A 5 8.78 -32.26 29.28
N LYS A 6 8.03 -33.37 29.42
CA LYS A 6 7.53 -34.15 28.27
C LYS A 6 6.44 -33.41 27.48
N LEU A 7 5.60 -32.63 28.16
CA LEU A 7 4.54 -31.85 27.51
C LEU A 7 5.10 -30.69 26.67
N ILE A 8 6.19 -30.07 27.15
CA ILE A 8 6.89 -28.99 26.43
C ILE A 8 7.64 -29.55 25.21
N PHE A 9 8.25 -30.74 25.33
CA PHE A 9 8.91 -31.41 24.19
C PHE A 9 7.93 -31.79 23.07
N LEU A 10 6.69 -32.20 23.41
CA LEU A 10 5.65 -32.50 22.41
C LEU A 10 5.12 -31.24 21.71
N PHE A 11 5.07 -30.10 22.39
CA PHE A 11 4.71 -28.83 21.75
C PHE A 11 5.79 -28.35 20.77
N PHE A 12 7.06 -28.57 21.10
CA PHE A 12 8.18 -28.11 20.26
C PHE A 12 8.32 -28.90 18.96
N THR A 13 7.99 -30.19 18.95
CA THR A 13 8.02 -31.02 17.74
C THR A 13 6.81 -30.81 16.81
N TYR A 14 5.70 -30.27 17.32
CA TYR A 14 4.50 -30.01 16.51
C TYR A 14 4.57 -28.67 15.74
N ILE A 15 5.38 -27.72 16.20
CA ILE A 15 5.54 -26.40 15.55
C ILE A 15 6.62 -26.42 14.46
N MET A 16 7.56 -27.37 14.53
CA MET A 16 8.66 -27.52 13.57
C MET A 16 8.44 -28.74 12.66
N ALA A 17 7.25 -28.87 12.08
CA ALA A 17 7.05 -29.70 10.90
C ALA A 17 7.51 -28.87 9.68
N PRO A 18 8.67 -29.16 9.07
CA PRO A 18 9.02 -28.56 7.79
C PRO A 18 7.96 -28.97 6.78
N CYS A 19 7.34 -27.97 6.16
CA CYS A 19 6.51 -28.13 4.99
C CYS A 19 7.37 -28.82 3.92
N ALA A 20 7.24 -30.15 3.79
CA ALA A 20 7.69 -30.88 2.64
C ALA A 20 6.77 -30.47 1.48
N ILE A 21 7.13 -29.36 0.84
CA ILE A 21 6.52 -28.91 -0.41
C ILE A 21 7.00 -29.89 -1.46
N THR A 22 6.16 -30.86 -1.79
CA THR A 22 6.24 -31.61 -3.04
C THR A 22 6.03 -30.61 -4.17
N ALA A 23 6.97 -30.55 -5.10
CA ALA A 23 6.84 -29.81 -6.34
C ALA A 23 5.60 -30.31 -7.11
N GLU A 24 4.53 -29.52 -7.10
CA GLU A 24 3.43 -29.66 -8.06
C GLU A 24 3.83 -28.94 -9.35
N GLU A 25 4.09 -29.74 -10.37
CA GLU A 25 4.20 -29.34 -11.77
C GLU A 25 2.80 -28.88 -12.24
N SER A 26 2.48 -27.60 -11.99
CA SER A 26 1.32 -26.96 -12.61
C SER A 26 1.70 -26.52 -14.01
N SER A 27 1.05 -27.13 -15.00
CA SER A 27 1.15 -26.77 -16.41
C SER A 27 0.71 -25.32 -16.60
N ALA A 28 1.70 -24.43 -16.71
CA ALA A 28 1.53 -23.05 -17.13
C ALA A 28 1.06 -23.02 -18.59
N ILE A 29 -0.24 -23.20 -18.80
CA ILE A 29 -0.89 -22.84 -20.07
C ILE A 29 -0.86 -21.31 -20.14
N SER A 30 -0.07 -20.84 -21.11
CA SER A 30 0.11 -19.46 -21.57
C SER A 30 -1.17 -18.62 -21.52
N GLU A 31 -1.33 -17.83 -20.46
CA GLU A 31 -2.24 -16.68 -20.43
C GLU A 31 -1.54 -15.41 -20.98
N GLN A 32 -0.25 -15.52 -21.33
CA GLN A 32 0.61 -14.41 -21.71
C GLN A 32 0.53 -14.07 -23.21
N ASP A 33 0.08 -15.01 -24.08
CA ASP A 33 0.18 -14.84 -25.54
C ASP A 33 -0.92 -13.99 -26.18
N TRP A 34 -2.14 -13.95 -25.65
CA TRP A 34 -3.21 -13.16 -26.29
C TRP A 34 -3.03 -11.64 -26.08
N ARG A 35 -2.29 -11.22 -25.04
CA ARG A 35 -1.99 -9.81 -24.78
C ARG A 35 -1.01 -9.19 -25.78
N SER A 36 -0.28 -10.02 -26.53
CA SER A 36 0.66 -9.56 -27.56
C SER A 36 0.00 -9.36 -28.93
N SER A 37 -1.17 -9.98 -29.17
CA SER A 37 -1.87 -9.96 -30.47
C SER A 37 -2.95 -8.86 -30.61
N VAL A 38 -3.30 -8.18 -29.52
CA VAL A 38 -4.19 -7.02 -29.59
C VAL A 38 -3.45 -5.84 -30.19
N ILE A 39 -3.89 -5.40 -31.38
CA ILE A 39 -3.47 -4.14 -32.01
C ILE A 39 -3.76 -3.01 -31.01
N ARG A 40 -2.73 -2.58 -30.28
CA ARG A 40 -2.81 -1.48 -29.32
C ARG A 40 -2.47 -0.19 -30.05
N ASP A 41 -3.43 0.73 -30.10
CA ASP A 41 -3.15 2.10 -30.53
C ASP A 41 -2.05 2.70 -29.63
N PRO A 42 -0.87 3.07 -30.17
CA PRO A 42 0.24 3.60 -29.37
C PRO A 42 -0.13 4.91 -28.66
N SER A 43 -1.03 5.71 -29.23
CA SER A 43 -1.48 6.96 -28.63
C SER A 43 -2.38 6.72 -27.41
N LEU A 44 -3.28 5.74 -27.50
CA LEU A 44 -4.14 5.33 -26.39
C LEU A 44 -3.32 4.70 -25.26
N SER A 45 -2.37 3.83 -25.60
CA SER A 45 -1.45 3.21 -24.65
C SER A 45 -0.62 4.24 -23.88
N ALA A 46 -0.04 5.22 -24.57
CA ALA A 46 0.74 6.30 -23.94
C ALA A 46 -0.13 7.18 -23.03
N LYS A 47 -1.36 7.50 -23.46
CA LYS A 47 -2.31 8.28 -22.66
C LYS A 47 -2.72 7.55 -21.39
N CYS A 48 -3.02 6.25 -21.49
CA CYS A 48 -3.34 5.41 -20.34
C CYS A 48 -2.16 5.32 -19.36
N LYS A 49 -0.95 5.11 -19.87
CA LYS A 49 0.28 5.09 -19.06
C LYS A 49 0.43 6.37 -18.24
N ARG A 50 0.30 7.55 -18.87
CA ARG A 50 0.40 8.83 -18.15
C ARG A 50 -0.62 8.96 -17.01
N MET A 51 -1.87 8.56 -17.23
CA MET A 51 -2.91 8.66 -16.19
C MET A 51 -2.65 7.68 -15.04
N ILE A 52 -2.16 6.47 -15.35
CA ILE A 52 -1.76 5.48 -14.34
C ILE A 52 -0.55 5.99 -13.54
N ASP A 53 0.45 6.56 -14.22
CA ASP A 53 1.63 7.13 -13.57
C ASP A 53 1.26 8.29 -12.65
N GLU A 54 0.36 9.17 -13.08
CA GLU A 54 -0.18 10.25 -12.27
C GLU A 54 -0.91 9.71 -11.02
N ARG A 55 -1.77 8.70 -11.17
CA ARG A 55 -2.43 8.03 -10.03
C ARG A 55 -1.39 7.46 -9.06
N ASN A 56 -0.38 6.78 -9.57
CA ASN A 56 0.66 6.15 -8.76
C ASN A 56 1.51 7.18 -8.00
N GLU A 57 1.78 8.33 -8.60
CA GLU A 57 2.40 9.47 -7.92
C GLU A 57 1.54 9.96 -6.76
N LYS A 58 0.22 10.12 -6.96
CA LYS A 58 -0.70 10.52 -5.87
C LYS A 58 -0.76 9.47 -4.76
N ILE A 59 -0.66 8.18 -5.07
CA ILE A 59 -0.59 7.11 -4.06
C ILE A 59 0.70 7.21 -3.24
N ARG A 60 1.85 7.40 -3.89
CA ARG A 60 3.12 7.64 -3.18
C ARG A 60 3.05 8.89 -2.31
N TYR A 61 2.41 9.95 -2.81
CA TYR A 61 2.18 11.16 -2.03
C TYR A 61 1.30 10.91 -0.80
N LYS A 62 0.24 10.09 -0.92
CA LYS A 62 -0.60 9.66 0.21
C LYS A 62 0.24 8.96 1.28
N GLN A 63 1.11 8.03 0.88
CA GLN A 63 1.99 7.30 1.80
C GLN A 63 2.95 8.26 2.52
N LYS A 64 3.51 9.24 1.80
CA LYS A 64 4.35 10.29 2.39
C LYS A 64 3.58 11.16 3.39
N ILE A 65 2.37 11.61 3.07
CA ILE A 65 1.55 12.37 4.03
C ILE A 65 1.25 11.52 5.27
N GLN A 66 0.96 10.23 5.09
CA GLN A 66 0.70 9.33 6.21
C GLN A 66 1.91 9.24 7.15
N SER A 67 3.14 9.12 6.62
CA SER A 67 4.34 9.09 7.46
C SER A 67 4.59 10.43 8.16
N LEU A 68 4.29 11.56 7.51
CA LEU A 68 4.37 12.88 8.14
C LEU A 68 3.36 13.06 9.27
N ILE A 69 2.14 12.52 9.13
CA ILE A 69 1.13 12.54 10.19
C ILE A 69 1.63 11.75 11.40
N ILE A 70 2.15 10.54 11.19
CA ILE A 70 2.68 9.68 12.26
C ILE A 70 3.81 10.42 13.00
N ARG A 71 4.79 10.94 12.25
CA ARG A 71 5.91 11.70 12.82
C ARG A 71 5.44 12.94 13.59
N ASN A 72 4.47 13.67 13.07
CA ASN A 72 3.94 14.87 13.74
C ASN A 72 3.30 14.50 15.09
N THR A 73 2.53 13.40 15.13
CA THR A 73 1.94 12.88 16.37
C THR A 73 3.00 12.42 17.37
N GLU A 74 4.09 11.80 16.92
CA GLU A 74 5.23 11.44 17.78
C GLU A 74 5.90 12.69 18.38
N LEU A 75 6.17 13.70 17.53
CA LEU A 75 6.75 14.97 17.98
C LEU A 75 5.85 15.69 18.99
N GLU A 76 4.53 15.63 18.83
CA GLU A 76 3.59 16.22 19.78
C GLU A 76 3.65 15.53 21.15
N LYS A 77 3.79 14.20 21.18
CA LYS A 77 3.96 13.41 22.41
C LYS A 77 5.27 13.71 23.12
N GLU A 78 6.36 13.86 22.37
CA GLU A 78 7.69 14.14 22.92
C GLU A 78 7.88 15.60 23.36
N THR A 79 7.02 16.52 22.88
CA THR A 79 7.16 17.94 23.18
C THR A 79 6.75 18.23 24.63
N PRO A 80 7.63 18.85 25.46
CA PRO A 80 7.31 19.19 26.83
C PRO A 80 6.18 20.22 26.90
N THR A 81 5.35 20.14 27.95
CA THR A 81 4.17 21.02 28.17
C THR A 81 4.53 22.50 28.23
N GLN A 82 5.74 22.83 28.68
CA GLN A 82 6.20 24.22 28.75
C GLN A 82 6.32 24.90 27.37
N LYS A 83 6.36 24.12 26.27
CA LYS A 83 6.50 24.62 24.89
C LYS A 83 5.16 24.67 24.15
N GLU A 84 4.19 25.38 24.72
CA GLU A 84 2.82 25.49 24.17
C GLU A 84 2.77 26.00 22.73
N SER A 85 3.63 26.96 22.37
CA SER A 85 3.69 27.47 20.99
C SER A 85 4.05 26.37 19.97
N ILE A 86 4.96 25.46 20.33
CA ILE A 86 5.37 24.36 19.45
C ILE A 86 4.26 23.33 19.35
N LYS A 87 3.61 22.99 20.48
CA LYS A 87 2.44 22.08 20.48
C LYS A 87 1.31 22.61 19.61
N LYS A 88 1.02 23.91 19.69
CA LYS A 88 0.02 24.55 18.82
C LYS A 88 0.39 24.39 17.34
N GLN A 89 1.64 24.66 16.97
CA GLN A 89 2.11 24.49 15.59
C GLN A 89 2.03 23.02 15.13
N LEU A 90 2.36 22.06 16.00
CA LEU A 90 2.25 20.64 15.69
C LEU A 90 0.79 20.24 15.41
N ARG A 91 -0.15 20.68 16.25
CA ARG A 91 -1.60 20.48 16.05
C ARG A 91 -2.10 21.11 14.75
N ASP A 92 -1.72 22.36 14.47
CA ASP A 92 -2.11 23.05 13.24
C ASP A 92 -1.56 22.32 12.00
N ASN A 93 -0.32 21.81 12.07
CA ASN A 93 0.28 21.00 11.02
C ASN A 93 -0.42 19.65 10.86
N HIS A 94 -0.83 19.00 11.95
CA HIS A 94 -1.58 17.74 11.91
C HIS A 94 -2.90 17.92 11.15
N GLU A 95 -3.66 18.97 11.50
CA GLU A 95 -4.91 19.31 10.83
C GLU A 95 -4.71 19.63 9.35
N LYS A 96 -3.64 20.36 9.00
CA LYS A 96 -3.29 20.65 7.61
C LYS A 96 -2.99 19.37 6.83
N LEU A 97 -2.15 18.48 7.38
CA LEU A 97 -1.80 17.21 6.75
C LEU A 97 -3.01 16.29 6.58
N LYS A 98 -3.95 16.28 7.54
CA LYS A 98 -5.20 15.52 7.46
C LYS A 98 -6.07 15.98 6.30
N ARG A 99 -6.32 17.29 6.19
CA ARG A 99 -7.08 17.87 5.07
C ARG A 99 -6.41 17.58 3.72
N GLU A 100 -5.08 17.67 3.68
CA GLU A 100 -4.33 17.39 2.47
C GLU A 100 -4.42 15.92 2.06
N LYS A 101 -4.38 14.98 3.03
CA LYS A 101 -4.61 13.56 2.79
C LYS A 101 -6.00 13.31 2.20
N GLU A 102 -7.04 13.91 2.78
CA GLU A 102 -8.42 13.78 2.31
C GLU A 102 -8.58 14.32 0.89
N LEU A 103 -8.03 15.49 0.59
CA LEU A 103 -8.01 16.06 -0.75
C LEU A 103 -7.29 15.14 -1.74
N ASN A 104 -6.16 14.56 -1.35
CA ASN A 104 -5.41 13.65 -2.21
C ASN A 104 -6.17 12.34 -2.47
N LEU A 105 -6.92 11.82 -1.50
CA LEU A 105 -7.81 10.67 -1.69
C LEU A 105 -8.91 10.95 -2.72
N LEU A 106 -9.52 12.14 -2.66
CA LEU A 106 -10.50 12.57 -3.67
C LEU A 106 -9.88 12.63 -5.06
N LYS A 107 -8.67 13.18 -5.19
CA LYS A 107 -7.94 13.21 -6.47
C LYS A 107 -7.66 11.81 -7.01
N ILE A 108 -7.22 10.87 -6.17
CA ILE A 108 -7.01 9.47 -6.56
C ILE A 108 -8.30 8.83 -7.07
N ARG A 109 -9.44 9.08 -6.39
CA ARG A 109 -10.75 8.58 -6.80
C ARG A 109 -11.14 9.11 -8.18
N VAL A 110 -11.07 10.43 -8.38
CA VAL A 110 -11.38 11.08 -9.66
C VAL A 110 -10.48 10.55 -10.79
N LEU A 111 -9.17 10.40 -10.54
CA LEU A 111 -8.24 9.82 -11.51
C LEU A 111 -8.61 8.37 -11.85
N THR A 112 -8.99 7.57 -10.85
CA THR A 112 -9.40 6.18 -11.04
C THR A 112 -10.66 6.09 -11.89
N GLU A 113 -11.69 6.90 -11.59
CA GLU A 113 -12.90 6.98 -12.40
C GLU A 113 -12.60 7.42 -13.84
N ASN A 114 -11.70 8.38 -14.02
CA ASN A 114 -11.29 8.84 -15.35
C ASN A 114 -10.55 7.77 -16.15
N ILE A 115 -9.72 6.94 -15.50
CA ILE A 115 -9.01 5.82 -16.13
C ILE A 115 -10.02 4.76 -16.57
N ILE A 116 -10.99 4.42 -15.72
CA ILE A 116 -12.06 3.46 -16.01
C ILE A 116 -12.94 3.96 -17.17
N LYS A 117 -13.42 5.21 -17.10
CA LYS A 117 -14.26 5.82 -18.16
C LYS A 117 -13.59 5.85 -19.52
N LYS A 118 -12.25 5.94 -19.56
CA LYS A 118 -11.47 5.99 -20.82
C LYS A 118 -11.09 4.61 -21.34
N GLY A 119 -11.50 3.53 -20.68
CA GLY A 119 -11.24 2.15 -21.13
C GLY A 119 -9.77 1.74 -21.04
N CYS A 120 -8.98 2.39 -20.18
CA CYS A 120 -7.61 1.96 -19.95
C CYS A 120 -7.60 0.60 -19.22
N PRO A 121 -6.65 -0.30 -19.55
CA PRO A 121 -6.58 -1.62 -18.93
C PRO A 121 -6.49 -1.50 -17.41
N SER A 122 -7.21 -2.40 -16.73
CA SER A 122 -7.50 -2.31 -15.30
C SER A 122 -6.24 -2.11 -14.45
N ILE A 123 -6.37 -1.15 -13.55
CA ILE A 123 -5.41 -0.89 -12.49
C ILE A 123 -5.66 -1.96 -11.43
N ASP A 124 -4.73 -2.89 -11.24
CA ASP A 124 -4.86 -3.88 -10.18
C ASP A 124 -4.91 -3.16 -8.81
N PHE A 125 -5.87 -3.56 -7.97
CA PHE A 125 -6.15 -3.00 -6.65
C PHE A 125 -5.24 -3.57 -5.58
#